data_AF-A0A1F9XRA9-F1
#
_entry.id   AF-A0A1F9XRA9-F1
#
_cell.length_a   1.000
_cell.length_b   1.000
_cell.length_c   1.000
_cell.angle_alpha   90.00
_cell.angle_beta   90.00
_cell.angle_gamma   90.00
#
_symmetry.space_group_name_H-M   'P 1'
#
loop_
_entity.id
_entity.type
_entity.pdbx_description
1 polymer ?
#
loop_
_entity_poly.entity_id
_entity_poly.type
_entity_poly.pdbx_seq_one_letter_code
_entity_poly.pdbx_strand_id
1 'polypeptide(L)'
;MLEAVKEIDYNEARSYYFPAASQESGDAYVACLDIALRFGWKVVLTHVFQPPCMYTQTKPSSIVIRPDGGVSRCISVYNDDPDFSGGNIAASDPMFENTDIGKTIEGNAEKCKVGKCPFFPVCMTGCPSYKKIHLKTVHTAFCRRGHLEKIIQDLGRLQNKQPKAFEQLEF
;
A
#
# COMPACT_ATOMS: atom_id res chain seq x y z
N MET A 1 -21.69 -13.90 -25.44
CA MET A 1 -20.62 -13.12 -26.08
C MET A 1 -20.24 -12.06 -25.04
N LEU A 2 -19.15 -12.26 -24.29
CA LEU A 2 -18.70 -11.27 -23.31
C LEU A 2 -18.14 -10.09 -24.12
N GLU A 3 -18.74 -8.91 -23.97
CA GLU A 3 -18.19 -7.69 -24.56
C GLU A 3 -16.75 -7.52 -24.06
N ALA A 4 -15.83 -7.29 -25.00
CA ALA A 4 -14.44 -7.02 -24.64
C ALA A 4 -14.44 -5.80 -23.73
N VAL A 5 -14.07 -6.01 -22.46
CA VAL A 5 -13.87 -4.92 -21.51
C VAL A 5 -12.85 -3.99 -22.13
N LYS A 6 -13.29 -2.77 -22.46
CA LYS A 6 -12.44 -1.76 -23.07
C LYS A 6 -11.22 -1.61 -22.17
N GLU A 7 -10.03 -1.79 -22.74
CA GLU A 7 -8.77 -1.57 -22.05
C GLU A 7 -8.76 -0.13 -21.55
N ILE A 8 -8.85 0.05 -20.24
CA ILE A 8 -8.78 1.37 -19.62
C ILE A 8 -7.30 1.75 -19.67
N ASP A 9 -6.97 2.79 -20.43
CA ASP A 9 -5.62 3.37 -20.43
C ASP A 9 -5.24 3.72 -18.98
N TYR A 10 -4.02 3.38 -18.58
CA TYR A 10 -3.49 3.64 -17.23
C TYR A 10 -3.68 5.11 -16.79
N ASN A 11 -3.72 6.05 -17.75
CA ASN A 11 -3.98 7.46 -17.47
C ASN A 11 -5.45 7.77 -17.14
N GLU A 12 -6.41 7.01 -17.66
CA GLU A 12 -7.84 7.11 -17.29
C GLU A 12 -8.13 6.46 -15.93
N ALA A 13 -7.42 5.39 -15.56
CA ALA A 13 -7.57 4.79 -14.23
C ALA A 13 -7.20 5.78 -13.11
N ARG A 14 -6.27 6.70 -13.39
CA ARG A 14 -5.77 7.75 -12.48
C ARG A 14 -6.87 8.66 -11.92
N SER A 15 -7.94 8.93 -12.67
CA SER A 15 -9.06 9.77 -12.20
C SER A 15 -9.95 9.08 -11.17
N TYR A 16 -9.85 7.76 -11.03
CA TYR A 16 -10.61 6.98 -10.05
C TYR A 16 -9.85 6.71 -8.76
N TYR A 17 -8.56 7.05 -8.70
CA TYR A 17 -7.78 6.93 -7.46
C TYR A 17 -8.07 8.12 -6.55
N PHE A 18 -8.95 7.87 -5.57
CA PHE A 18 -9.20 8.78 -4.45
C PHE A 18 -7.87 9.22 -3.81
N PRO A 19 -7.75 10.45 -3.27
CA PRO A 19 -6.59 10.88 -2.51
C PRO A 19 -6.51 10.11 -1.17
N ALA A 20 -6.16 8.83 -1.24
CA ALA A 20 -6.27 7.87 -0.15
C ALA A 20 -5.42 8.23 1.07
N ALA A 21 -4.43 9.11 0.90
CA ALA A 21 -3.53 9.59 1.94
C ALA A 21 -3.78 11.04 2.38
N SER A 22 -4.98 11.59 2.14
CA SER A 22 -5.36 12.90 2.67
C SER A 22 -5.84 12.82 4.13
N GLN A 23 -6.01 13.98 4.78
CA GLN A 23 -6.66 13.99 6.10
C GLN A 23 -8.15 13.69 5.97
N GLU A 24 -8.81 14.15 4.90
CA GLU A 24 -10.24 13.85 4.68
C GLU A 24 -10.50 12.35 4.49
N SER A 25 -9.58 11.62 3.84
CA SER A 25 -9.71 10.16 3.76
C SER A 25 -9.54 9.48 5.12
N GLY A 26 -8.70 10.04 5.99
CA GLY A 26 -8.55 9.61 7.38
C GLY A 26 -9.83 9.83 8.19
N ASP A 27 -10.44 11.02 8.08
CA ASP A 27 -11.73 11.34 8.70
C ASP A 27 -12.83 10.38 8.25
N ALA A 28 -12.94 10.14 6.94
CA ALA A 28 -13.93 9.23 6.38
C ALA A 28 -13.74 7.80 6.89
N TYR A 29 -12.49 7.32 6.93
CA TYR A 29 -12.17 5.99 7.45
C TYR A 29 -12.61 5.83 8.92
N VAL A 30 -12.26 6.78 9.77
CA VAL A 30 -12.61 6.78 11.19
C VAL A 30 -14.12 6.85 11.39
N ALA A 31 -14.82 7.66 10.59
CA ALA A 31 -16.28 7.76 10.66
C ALA A 31 -16.95 6.40 10.33
N CYS A 32 -16.49 5.73 9.28
CA CYS A 32 -16.94 4.37 8.94
C CYS A 32 -16.62 3.37 10.06
N LEU A 33 -15.45 3.49 10.69
CA LEU A 33 -15.04 2.63 11.80
C LEU A 33 -15.91 2.85 13.05
N ASP A 34 -16.24 4.10 13.42
CA ASP A 34 -17.19 4.41 14.50
C ASP A 34 -18.55 3.73 14.24
N ILE A 35 -19.06 3.84 13.01
CA ILE A 35 -20.32 3.20 12.61
C ILE A 35 -20.23 1.67 12.75
N ALA A 36 -19.18 1.05 12.19
CA ALA A 36 -18.99 -0.40 12.24
C ALA A 36 -18.92 -0.91 13.69
N LEU A 37 -18.19 -0.22 14.56
CA LEU A 37 -18.08 -0.55 15.98
C LEU A 37 -19.44 -0.45 16.70
N ARG A 38 -20.29 0.53 16.37
CA ARG A 38 -21.65 0.63 16.94
C ARG A 38 -22.55 -0.52 16.54
N PHE A 39 -22.32 -1.12 15.38
CA PHE A 39 -23.02 -2.33 14.93
C PHE A 39 -22.41 -3.62 15.49
N GLY A 40 -21.36 -3.54 16.31
CA GLY A 40 -20.67 -4.71 16.86
C GLY A 40 -19.87 -5.49 15.82
N TRP A 41 -19.44 -4.83 14.74
CA TRP A 41 -18.63 -5.46 13.72
C TRP A 41 -17.16 -5.48 14.12
N LYS A 42 -16.52 -6.61 13.85
CA LYS A 42 -15.05 -6.70 13.88
C LYS A 42 -14.46 -5.89 12.75
N VAL A 43 -13.47 -5.06 13.05
CA VAL A 43 -12.78 -4.23 12.07
C VAL A 43 -11.29 -4.49 12.13
N VAL A 44 -10.70 -4.80 10.98
CA VAL A 44 -9.26 -5.09 10.87
C VAL A 44 -8.53 -3.83 10.40
N LEU A 45 -7.50 -3.42 11.13
CA LEU A 45 -6.73 -2.20 10.85
C LEU A 45 -5.58 -2.40 9.85
N THR A 46 -5.40 -3.60 9.34
CA THR A 46 -4.35 -3.95 8.35
C THR A 46 -4.44 -3.15 7.05
N HIS A 47 -5.59 -2.57 6.73
CA HIS A 47 -5.74 -1.67 5.59
C HIS A 47 -5.09 -0.30 5.80
N VAL A 48 -5.01 0.16 7.06
CA VAL A 48 -4.33 1.40 7.45
C VAL A 48 -2.86 1.13 7.74
N PHE A 49 -2.61 0.13 8.58
CA PHE A 49 -1.27 -0.31 8.96
C PHE A 49 -0.91 -1.53 8.13
N GLN A 50 -0.60 -1.27 6.86
CA GLN A 50 -0.32 -2.31 5.90
C GLN A 50 0.88 -3.16 6.35
N PRO A 51 0.78 -4.50 6.25
CA PRO A 51 1.93 -5.36 6.46
C PRO A 51 3.03 -5.04 5.43
N PRO A 52 4.29 -5.44 5.69
CA PRO A 52 5.38 -5.22 4.76
C PRO A 52 5.03 -5.70 3.35
N CYS A 53 5.12 -4.81 2.37
CA CYS A 53 4.74 -5.09 0.99
C CYS A 53 5.61 -6.20 0.39
N MET A 54 5.00 -7.14 -0.35
CA MET A 54 5.72 -8.21 -1.06
C MET A 54 6.84 -7.68 -1.96
N TYR A 55 6.60 -6.54 -2.62
CA TYR A 55 7.59 -5.86 -3.42
C TYR A 55 8.86 -5.56 -2.63
N THR A 56 8.72 -5.12 -1.39
CA THR A 56 9.83 -4.69 -0.53
C THR A 56 10.64 -5.84 0.08
N GLN A 57 10.25 -7.09 -0.18
CA GLN A 57 10.92 -8.27 0.36
C GLN A 57 11.91 -8.85 -0.64
N THR A 58 13.09 -9.24 -0.15
CA THR A 58 14.10 -9.95 -0.95
C THR A 58 13.56 -11.29 -1.45
N LYS A 59 12.82 -12.00 -0.60
CA LYS A 59 12.11 -13.24 -0.92
C LYS A 59 10.61 -12.99 -0.76
N PRO A 60 9.91 -12.55 -1.82
CA PRO A 60 8.49 -12.21 -1.70
C PRO A 60 7.68 -13.45 -1.35
N SER A 61 6.74 -13.34 -0.40
CA SER A 61 5.87 -14.46 -0.04
C SER A 61 4.76 -14.76 -1.07
N SER A 62 4.61 -13.92 -2.10
CA SER A 62 3.72 -14.15 -3.23
C SER A 62 4.22 -13.42 -4.48
N ILE A 63 3.81 -13.92 -5.64
CA ILE A 63 4.12 -13.38 -6.96
C ILE A 63 2.85 -13.40 -7.82
N VAL A 64 2.81 -12.56 -8.85
CA VAL A 64 1.73 -12.54 -9.85
C VAL A 64 2.26 -13.16 -11.12
N ILE A 65 1.62 -14.22 -11.60
CA ILE A 65 1.91 -14.84 -12.89
C ILE A 65 0.85 -14.36 -13.88
N ARG A 66 1.31 -13.75 -14.98
CA ARG A 66 0.47 -13.24 -16.06
C ARG A 66 0.18 -14.34 -17.08
N PRO A 67 -0.86 -14.18 -17.94
CA PRO A 67 -1.21 -15.17 -18.96
C PRO A 67 -0.08 -15.49 -19.96
N ASP A 68 0.83 -14.54 -20.22
CA ASP A 68 2.01 -14.70 -21.07
C ASP A 68 3.19 -15.40 -20.35
N GLY A 69 3.00 -15.83 -19.09
CA GLY A 69 4.03 -16.38 -18.24
C GLY A 69 4.93 -15.32 -17.59
N GLY A 70 4.73 -14.03 -17.87
CA GLY A 70 5.44 -12.95 -17.20
C GLY A 70 5.15 -12.93 -15.70
N VAL A 71 6.14 -12.53 -14.91
CA VAL A 71 6.04 -12.52 -13.45
C VAL A 71 6.17 -11.09 -12.94
N SER A 72 5.28 -10.67 -12.05
CA SER A 72 5.31 -9.37 -11.36
C SER A 72 5.25 -9.57 -9.85
N ARG A 73 5.85 -8.63 -9.09
CA ARG A 73 5.77 -8.63 -7.61
C ARG A 73 4.55 -7.91 -7.06
N CYS A 74 3.78 -7.23 -7.90
CA CYS A 74 2.66 -6.41 -7.46
C CYS A 74 1.46 -6.55 -8.38
N ILE A 75 0.32 -6.96 -7.84
CA ILE A 75 -0.94 -7.02 -8.59
C ILE A 75 -1.44 -5.65 -9.05
N SER A 76 -1.11 -4.59 -8.28
CA SER A 76 -1.51 -3.22 -8.62
C SER A 76 -0.71 -2.65 -9.81
N VAL A 77 0.37 -3.31 -10.22
CA VAL A 77 1.19 -2.93 -11.38
C VAL A 77 1.49 -4.21 -12.18
N TYR A 78 0.48 -4.67 -12.92
CA TYR A 78 0.53 -5.92 -13.69
C TYR A 78 1.02 -5.74 -15.14
N ASN A 79 1.21 -4.49 -15.58
CA ASN A 79 1.71 -4.16 -16.92
C ASN A 79 3.21 -4.48 -17.01
N ASP A 80 3.81 -4.40 -18.21
CA ASP A 80 5.26 -4.52 -18.44
C ASP A 80 6.09 -3.37 -17.81
N ASP A 81 5.71 -2.90 -16.62
CA ASP A 81 6.49 -1.91 -15.88
C ASP A 81 7.80 -2.58 -15.41
N PRO A 82 8.95 -2.14 -15.93
CA PRO A 82 10.23 -2.76 -15.61
C PRO A 82 10.57 -2.67 -14.12
N ASP A 83 9.99 -1.70 -13.39
CA ASP A 83 10.22 -1.56 -11.95
C ASP A 83 9.63 -2.76 -11.16
N PHE A 84 8.61 -3.43 -11.71
CA PHE A 84 7.83 -4.47 -11.03
C PHE A 84 7.97 -5.87 -11.62
N SER A 85 8.52 -5.98 -12.84
CA SER A 85 8.75 -7.24 -13.53
C SER A 85 9.85 -8.06 -12.85
N GLY A 86 9.60 -9.37 -12.72
CA GLY A 86 10.51 -10.38 -12.18
C GLY A 86 10.92 -11.44 -13.22
N GLY A 87 10.70 -11.17 -14.51
CA GLY A 87 11.03 -12.09 -15.60
C GLY A 87 9.85 -12.96 -16.04
N ASN A 88 10.12 -14.20 -16.42
CA ASN A 88 9.12 -15.16 -16.94
C ASN A 88 9.20 -16.49 -16.17
N ILE A 89 8.06 -17.10 -15.88
CA ILE A 89 7.94 -18.35 -15.12
C ILE A 89 8.55 -19.55 -15.86
N ALA A 90 8.64 -19.48 -17.19
CA ALA A 90 9.29 -20.50 -18.01
C ALA A 90 10.83 -20.43 -17.97
N ALA A 91 11.40 -19.34 -17.44
CA ALA A 91 12.84 -19.25 -17.25
C ALA A 91 13.28 -20.16 -16.09
N SER A 92 14.46 -20.78 -16.22
CA SER A 92 15.01 -21.71 -15.23
C SER A 92 15.31 -21.08 -13.87
N ASP A 93 15.41 -19.74 -13.83
CA ASP A 93 15.60 -18.94 -12.63
C ASP A 93 14.85 -17.61 -12.81
N PRO A 94 13.58 -17.50 -12.38
CA PRO A 94 12.88 -16.23 -12.46
C PRO A 94 13.60 -15.27 -11.51
N MET A 95 14.04 -14.11 -12.02
CA MET A 95 14.82 -13.13 -11.25
C MET A 95 13.96 -12.48 -10.16
N PHE A 96 13.77 -13.20 -9.05
CA PHE A 96 13.21 -12.68 -7.80
C PHE A 96 14.26 -11.99 -6.93
N GLU A 97 15.50 -11.92 -7.39
CA GLU A 97 16.54 -11.10 -6.81
C GLU A 97 16.67 -9.78 -7.60
N ASN A 98 15.66 -8.89 -7.47
CA ASN A 98 15.91 -7.48 -7.82
C ASN A 98 16.79 -6.92 -6.72
N THR A 99 18.08 -6.86 -7.00
CA THR A 99 19.18 -6.46 -6.11
C THR A 99 19.11 -5.00 -5.67
N ASP A 100 18.18 -4.20 -6.21
CA ASP A 100 18.10 -2.75 -5.95
C ASP A 100 16.84 -2.29 -5.21
N ILE A 101 15.93 -3.18 -4.81
CA ILE A 101 14.76 -2.79 -4.00
C ILE A 101 15.19 -2.34 -2.60
N GLY A 102 16.15 -3.05 -2.00
CA GLY A 102 16.77 -2.65 -0.73
C GLY A 102 17.37 -1.25 -0.83
N LYS A 103 18.14 -0.97 -1.89
CA LYS A 103 18.71 0.35 -2.17
C LYS A 103 17.64 1.41 -2.42
N THR A 104 16.55 1.06 -3.09
CA THR A 104 15.42 1.97 -3.35
C THR A 104 14.72 2.34 -2.04
N ILE A 105 14.48 1.38 -1.15
CA ILE A 105 13.91 1.65 0.18
C ILE A 105 14.87 2.44 1.04
N GLU A 106 16.16 2.07 1.05
CA GLU A 106 17.19 2.75 1.84
C GLU A 106 17.39 4.20 1.40
N GLY A 107 17.47 4.45 0.09
CA GLY A 107 17.56 5.79 -0.48
C GLY A 107 16.29 6.61 -0.22
N ASN A 108 15.11 6.00 -0.34
CA ASN A 108 13.85 6.65 0.03
C ASN A 108 13.77 7.00 1.52
N ALA A 109 14.45 6.22 2.36
CA ALA A 109 14.32 6.29 3.80
C ALA A 109 15.21 7.36 4.44
N GLU A 110 16.14 7.99 3.73
CA GLU A 110 17.10 8.94 4.34
C GLU A 110 16.41 10.04 5.15
N LYS A 111 15.42 10.74 4.57
CA LYS A 111 14.65 11.77 5.27
C LYS A 111 13.86 11.21 6.46
N CYS A 112 13.35 9.98 6.34
CA CYS A 112 12.61 9.32 7.41
C CYS A 112 13.52 8.87 8.58
N LYS A 113 14.71 8.35 8.26
CA LYS A 113 15.71 7.88 9.22
C LYS A 113 16.33 9.05 9.98
N VAL A 114 16.78 10.09 9.26
CA VAL A 114 17.36 11.32 9.87
C VAL A 114 16.32 12.00 10.76
N GLY A 115 15.09 12.13 10.28
CA GLY A 115 13.99 12.72 11.04
C GLY A 115 13.39 11.83 12.13
N LYS A 116 13.97 10.64 12.40
CA LYS A 116 13.47 9.62 13.35
C LYS A 116 11.95 9.46 13.27
N CYS A 117 11.41 9.35 12.06
CA CYS A 117 9.98 9.35 11.83
C CYS A 117 9.34 8.14 12.53
N PRO A 118 8.38 8.34 13.47
CA PRO A 118 7.80 7.23 14.24
C PRO A 118 6.98 6.27 13.36
N PHE A 119 6.52 6.74 12.20
CA PHE A 119 5.73 5.96 11.25
C PHE A 119 6.58 5.17 10.25
N PHE A 120 7.90 5.35 10.25
CA PHE A 120 8.77 4.68 9.27
C PHE A 120 8.67 3.14 9.30
N PRO A 121 8.64 2.46 10.47
CA PRO A 121 8.55 1.00 10.53
C PRO A 121 7.28 0.44 9.87
N VAL A 122 6.20 1.22 9.84
CA VAL A 122 4.91 0.80 9.28
C VAL A 122 4.73 1.28 7.85
N CYS A 123 5.08 2.54 7.57
CA CYS A 123 4.86 3.13 6.26
C CYS A 123 5.92 2.70 5.23
N MET A 124 7.16 2.42 5.67
CA MET A 124 8.29 2.04 4.82
C MET A 124 8.44 2.93 3.57
N THR A 125 8.24 4.24 3.74
CA THR A 125 8.25 5.29 2.69
C THR A 125 7.07 5.26 1.69
N GLY A 126 6.05 4.45 1.94
CA GLY A 126 4.82 4.35 1.14
C GLY A 126 4.85 3.20 0.13
N CYS A 127 3.65 2.82 -0.34
CA CYS A 127 3.46 1.72 -1.30
C CYS A 127 4.10 2.05 -2.67
N PRO A 128 4.98 1.20 -3.21
CA PRO A 128 5.63 1.41 -4.51
C PRO A 128 4.67 1.64 -5.68
N SER A 129 3.56 0.90 -5.75
CA SER A 129 2.57 1.09 -6.83
C SER A 129 1.91 2.48 -6.73
N TYR A 130 1.55 2.92 -5.53
CA TYR A 130 1.05 4.28 -5.31
C TYR A 130 2.07 5.35 -5.68
N LYS A 131 3.35 5.15 -5.36
CA LYS A 131 4.42 6.07 -5.80
C LYS A 131 4.49 6.14 -7.32
N LYS A 132 4.44 5.00 -8.01
CA LYS A 132 4.44 4.96 -9.48
C LYS A 132 3.21 5.67 -10.05
N ILE A 133 2.02 5.43 -9.50
CA ILE A 133 0.76 6.05 -9.94
C ILE A 133 0.78 7.56 -9.71
N HIS A 134 1.16 8.05 -8.53
CA HIS A 134 1.04 9.47 -8.17
C HIS A 134 2.28 10.30 -8.48
N LEU A 135 3.47 9.76 -8.23
CA LEU A 135 4.75 10.46 -8.39
C LEU A 135 5.46 10.14 -9.71
N LYS A 136 4.96 9.15 -10.48
CA LYS A 136 5.63 8.62 -11.69
C LYS A 136 7.03 8.06 -11.42
N THR A 137 7.34 7.68 -10.17
CA THR A 137 8.63 7.13 -9.76
C THR A 137 8.44 6.26 -8.53
N VAL A 138 9.25 5.21 -8.36
CA VAL A 138 9.32 4.42 -7.11
C VAL A 138 10.43 4.91 -6.15
N HIS A 139 11.29 5.82 -6.63
CA HIS A 139 12.49 6.31 -5.94
C HIS A 139 12.25 7.60 -5.14
N THR A 140 10.99 7.92 -4.84
CA THR A 140 10.67 9.05 -3.94
C THR A 140 9.76 8.57 -2.82
N ALA A 141 10.02 9.02 -1.60
CA ALA A 141 9.15 8.74 -0.46
C ALA A 141 7.77 9.40 -0.66
N PHE A 142 6.70 8.61 -0.49
CA PHE A 142 5.34 9.11 -0.45
C PHE A 142 4.92 9.29 1.00
N CYS A 143 5.05 10.52 1.50
CA CYS A 143 4.81 10.83 2.91
C CYS A 143 3.30 10.83 3.21
N ARG A 144 2.87 9.96 4.14
CA ARG A 144 1.49 9.89 4.64
C ARG A 144 1.36 10.31 6.10
N ARG A 145 2.33 11.09 6.62
CA ARG A 145 2.41 11.46 8.04
C ARG A 145 1.10 12.05 8.55
N GLY A 146 0.58 13.10 7.89
CA GLY A 146 -0.64 13.77 8.32
C GLY A 146 -1.87 12.85 8.34
N HIS A 147 -1.97 11.93 7.37
CA HIS A 147 -3.04 10.93 7.33
C HIS A 147 -2.93 9.92 8.49
N LEU A 148 -1.73 9.40 8.75
CA LEU A 148 -1.51 8.44 9.85
C LEU A 148 -1.69 9.10 11.22
N GLU A 149 -1.19 10.31 11.41
CA GLU A 149 -1.40 11.10 12.63
C GLU A 149 -2.88 11.32 12.90
N LYS A 150 -3.64 11.69 11.86
CA LYS A 150 -5.08 11.91 11.95
C LYS A 150 -5.81 10.63 12.38
N ILE A 151 -5.55 9.50 11.71
CA ILE A 151 -6.18 8.23 12.06
C ILE A 151 -5.83 7.82 13.49
N ILE A 152 -4.56 7.91 13.89
CA ILE A 152 -4.13 7.54 15.25
C ILE A 152 -4.79 8.42 16.31
N GLN A 153 -4.82 9.74 16.08
CA GLN A 153 -5.47 10.69 16.98
C GLN A 153 -6.94 10.34 17.18
N ASP A 154 -7.64 10.06 16.09
CA ASP A 154 -9.07 9.76 16.15
C ASP A 154 -9.37 8.35 16.68
N LEU A 155 -8.53 7.35 16.40
CA LEU A 155 -8.61 6.05 17.05
C LEU A 155 -8.48 6.19 18.57
N GLY A 156 -7.56 7.03 19.05
CA GLY A 156 -7.45 7.34 20.47
C GLY A 156 -8.72 8.00 21.03
N ARG A 157 -9.37 8.89 20.26
CA ARG A 157 -10.67 9.47 20.65
C ARG A 157 -11.78 8.41 20.72
N LEU A 158 -11.83 7.50 19.74
CA LEU A 158 -12.82 6.42 19.71
C LEU A 158 -12.62 5.42 20.86
N GLN A 159 -11.38 5.07 21.17
CA GLN A 159 -11.04 4.24 22.32
C GLN A 159 -11.58 4.84 23.63
N ASN A 160 -11.40 6.15 23.83
CA ASN A 160 -11.90 6.84 25.02
C ASN A 160 -13.43 6.94 25.06
N LYS A 161 -14.07 7.10 23.89
CA LYS A 161 -15.53 7.25 23.79
C LYS A 161 -16.28 5.92 23.98
N GLN A 162 -15.73 4.82 23.49
CA GLN A 162 -16.39 3.52 23.43
C GLN A 162 -15.41 2.35 23.61
N PRO A 163 -14.82 2.21 24.82
CA PRO A 163 -13.70 1.31 25.08
C PRO A 163 -14.03 -0.16 24.82
N LYS A 164 -15.23 -0.62 25.19
CA LYS A 164 -15.67 -2.01 24.97
C LYS A 164 -15.82 -2.36 23.49
N ALA A 165 -16.29 -1.42 22.67
CA ALA A 165 -16.40 -1.66 21.23
C ALA A 165 -15.01 -1.64 20.57
N PHE A 166 -14.09 -0.83 21.09
CA PHE A 166 -12.71 -0.76 20.60
C PHE A 166 -11.94 -2.08 20.73
N GLU A 167 -12.32 -2.96 21.66
CA GLU A 167 -11.76 -4.31 21.79
C GLU A 167 -12.08 -5.20 20.57
N GLN A 168 -13.00 -4.79 19.69
CA GLN A 168 -13.32 -5.49 18.45
C GLN A 168 -12.38 -5.14 17.29
N LEU A 169 -11.41 -4.23 17.52
CA LEU A 169 -10.37 -3.91 16.55
C LEU A 169 -9.29 -4.98 16.54
N GLU A 170 -9.01 -5.50 15.35
CA GLU A 170 -7.90 -6.43 15.12
C GLU A 170 -6.76 -5.68 14.43
N PHE A 171 -5.54 -5.81 14.96
CA PHE A 171 -4.32 -5.17 14.45
C PHE A 171 -3.56 -6.10 13.50
#